data_AF-N8PT30-F1
#
_entry.id   AF-N8PT30-F1
#
_cell.length_a   1.000
_cell.length_b   1.000
_cell.length_c   1.000
_cell.angle_alpha   90.00
_cell.angle_beta   90.00
_cell.angle_gamma   90.00
#
_symmetry.space_group_name_H-M   'P 1'
#
loop_
_entity.id
_entity.type
_entity.pdbx_description
1 polymer ?
#
loop_
_entity_poly.entity_id
_entity_poly.type
_entity_poly.pdbx_seq_one_letter_code
_entity_poly.pdbx_strand_id
1 'polypeptide(L)'
;MILKKMIKQNLAIILLSSIVLTACAKPASNPNQNVQTPTTKANLSAEQQKQLQQLLEKTKKNLIFVKGGNFMMGDFGPEHSVDKLPYAGGDSSPLHKVTLDDFHLSATKATYADFDVYTDVTGQKK
;
A
#
# COMPACT_ATOMS: atom_id res chain seq x y z
N MET A 1 9.70 74.71 -14.02
CA MET A 1 8.93 74.28 -15.20
C MET A 1 8.61 72.81 -15.03
N ILE A 2 7.31 72.52 -14.96
CA ILE A 2 6.70 71.25 -14.56
C ILE A 2 6.75 70.25 -15.72
N LEU A 3 7.15 69.00 -15.47
CA LEU A 3 6.52 67.87 -16.17
C LEU A 3 6.59 66.58 -15.35
N LYS A 4 5.47 66.25 -14.71
CA LYS A 4 5.24 65.03 -13.94
C LYS A 4 4.77 63.95 -14.91
N LYS A 5 5.60 62.94 -15.20
CA LYS A 5 5.20 61.78 -16.03
C LYS A 5 4.57 60.73 -15.13
N MET A 6 3.25 60.60 -15.20
CA MET A 6 2.50 59.54 -14.50
C MET A 6 2.60 58.23 -15.29
N ILE A 7 3.26 57.23 -14.71
CA ILE A 7 3.24 55.84 -15.18
C ILE A 7 2.11 55.13 -14.44
N LYS A 8 1.06 54.72 -15.16
CA LYS A 8 0.00 53.87 -14.62
C LYS A 8 0.56 52.46 -14.42
N GLN A 9 0.67 52.03 -13.16
CA GLN A 9 0.99 50.66 -12.81
C GLN A 9 -0.32 49.86 -12.77
N ASN A 10 -0.58 49.04 -13.79
CA ASN A 10 -1.63 48.03 -13.72
C ASN A 10 -1.12 46.89 -12.82
N LEU A 11 -1.59 46.89 -11.57
CA LEU A 11 -1.35 45.83 -10.61
C LEU A 11 -2.19 44.60 -10.99
N ALA A 12 -1.62 43.70 -11.80
CA ALA A 12 -2.22 42.39 -12.04
C ALA A 12 -1.97 41.52 -10.80
N ILE A 13 -2.97 41.42 -9.92
CA ILE A 13 -2.97 40.49 -8.79
C ILE A 13 -3.24 39.09 -9.36
N ILE A 14 -2.17 38.34 -9.62
CA ILE A 14 -2.29 36.92 -9.94
C ILE A 14 -2.42 36.17 -8.62
N LEU A 15 -3.67 35.93 -8.20
CA LEU A 15 -4.01 34.99 -7.15
C LEU A 15 -3.69 33.57 -7.66
N LEU A 16 -2.46 33.10 -7.41
CA LEU A 16 -2.17 31.66 -7.47
C LEU A 16 -2.92 31.01 -6.31
N SER A 17 -4.14 30.54 -6.58
CA SER A 17 -4.84 29.62 -5.69
C SER A 17 -4.02 28.33 -5.62
N SER A 18 -3.28 28.17 -4.51
CA SER A 18 -2.70 26.89 -4.14
C SER A 18 -3.85 25.94 -3.76
N ILE A 19 -4.42 25.28 -4.78
CA ILE A 19 -5.27 24.11 -4.61
C ILE A 19 -4.36 23.01 -4.08
N VAL A 20 -4.32 22.86 -2.76
CA VAL A 20 -3.76 21.66 -2.15
C VAL A 20 -4.68 20.49 -2.51
N LEU A 21 -4.25 19.64 -3.44
CA LEU A 21 -4.90 18.34 -3.64
C LEU A 21 -4.64 17.50 -2.39
N THR A 22 -5.56 17.54 -1.44
CA THR A 22 -5.70 16.48 -0.45
C THR A 22 -6.17 15.23 -1.19
N ALA A 23 -5.22 14.38 -1.56
CA ALA A 23 -5.50 13.04 -2.05
C ALA A 23 -6.05 12.20 -0.89
N CYS A 24 -7.34 12.34 -0.58
CA CYS A 24 -8.06 11.32 0.16
C CYS A 24 -8.11 10.08 -0.76
N ALA A 25 -7.29 9.07 -0.45
CA ALA A 25 -7.41 7.76 -1.08
C ALA A 25 -8.82 7.24 -0.82
N LYS A 26 -9.69 7.34 -1.83
CA LYS A 26 -11.03 6.76 -1.81
C LYS A 26 -10.86 5.24 -1.68
N PRO A 27 -11.41 4.59 -0.64
CA PRO A 27 -11.44 3.13 -0.61
C PRO A 27 -12.15 2.66 -1.88
N ALA A 28 -11.53 1.76 -2.63
CA ALA A 28 -12.18 1.06 -3.72
C ALA A 28 -13.23 0.12 -3.11
N SER A 29 -14.37 0.65 -2.69
CA SER A 29 -15.53 -0.15 -2.32
C SER A 29 -16.21 -0.60 -3.61
N ASN A 30 -15.85 -1.80 -4.07
CA ASN A 30 -16.61 -2.54 -5.06
C ASN A 30 -18.00 -2.82 -4.45
N PRO A 31 -19.13 -2.42 -5.04
CA PRO A 31 -20.46 -2.50 -4.43
C PRO A 31 -20.99 -3.94 -4.20
N ASN A 32 -20.21 -4.97 -4.57
CA ASN A 32 -20.54 -6.38 -4.38
C ASN A 32 -19.57 -7.12 -3.44
N GLN A 33 -18.80 -6.41 -2.62
CA GLN A 33 -17.98 -7.01 -1.58
C GLN A 33 -18.26 -6.31 -0.26
N ASN A 34 -19.11 -6.92 0.57
CA ASN A 34 -19.22 -6.57 1.98
C ASN A 34 -17.95 -7.04 2.71
N VAL A 35 -16.82 -6.41 2.39
CA VAL A 35 -15.57 -6.61 3.12
C VAL A 35 -15.45 -5.40 4.03
N GLN A 36 -16.07 -5.46 5.22
CA GLN A 36 -15.69 -4.55 6.29
C GLN A 36 -14.21 -4.77 6.57
N THR A 37 -13.37 -3.86 6.10
CA THR A 37 -11.97 -3.83 6.50
C THR A 37 -11.96 -3.59 8.02
N PRO A 38 -11.37 -4.47 8.84
CA PRO A 38 -11.42 -4.32 10.29
C PRO A 38 -10.78 -3.00 10.71
N THR A 39 -11.58 -2.12 11.28
CA THR A 39 -11.10 -0.85 11.84
C THR A 39 -10.73 -1.04 13.30
N THR A 40 -9.81 -0.22 13.81
CA THR A 40 -9.54 -0.15 15.23
C THR A 40 -10.80 0.20 16.02
N LYS A 41 -10.93 -0.35 17.23
CA LYS A 41 -11.99 0.01 18.17
C LYS A 41 -11.89 1.50 18.53
N ALA A 42 -13.03 2.16 18.68
CA ALA A 42 -13.11 3.60 18.96
C ALA A 42 -12.46 4.01 20.29
N ASN A 43 -12.44 3.11 21.29
CA ASN A 43 -11.94 3.38 22.64
C ASN A 43 -10.84 2.38 23.02
N LEU A 44 -9.64 2.55 22.46
CA LEU A 44 -8.46 1.76 22.83
C LEU A 44 -7.90 2.23 24.18
N SER A 45 -7.50 1.28 25.03
CA SER A 45 -6.73 1.60 26.24
C SER A 45 -5.35 2.17 25.88
N ALA A 46 -4.69 2.86 26.81
CA ALA A 46 -3.33 3.39 26.58
C ALA A 46 -2.33 2.29 26.19
N GLU A 47 -2.45 1.09 26.79
CA GLU A 47 -1.60 -0.05 26.43
C GLU A 47 -1.90 -0.56 25.03
N GLN A 48 -3.17 -0.66 24.63
CA GLN A 48 -3.56 -1.06 23.28
C GLN A 48 -3.08 -0.06 22.21
N GLN A 49 -3.12 1.23 22.51
CA GLN A 49 -2.58 2.26 21.62
C GLN A 49 -1.07 2.11 21.45
N LYS A 50 -0.34 1.85 22.53
CA LYS A 50 1.10 1.60 22.51
C LYS A 50 1.44 0.35 21.70
N GLN A 51 0.74 -0.75 21.92
CA GLN A 51 0.93 -2.00 21.18
C GLN A 51 0.62 -1.83 19.69
N LEU A 52 -0.44 -1.09 19.35
CA LEU A 52 -0.75 -0.75 17.96
C LEU A 52 0.38 0.04 17.30
N GLN A 53 0.92 1.07 17.98
CA GLN A 53 2.05 1.85 17.45
C GLN A 53 3.29 0.98 17.25
N GLN A 54 3.62 0.12 18.22
CA GLN A 54 4.73 -0.82 18.10
C GLN A 54 4.55 -1.79 16.93
N LEU A 55 3.33 -2.32 16.75
CA LEU A 55 3.01 -3.18 15.62
C LEU A 55 3.20 -2.44 14.29
N LEU A 56 2.66 -1.23 14.15
CA LEU A 56 2.79 -0.42 12.93
C LEU A 56 4.26 -0.14 12.58
N GLU A 57 5.06 0.28 13.56
CA GLU A 57 6.48 0.58 13.35
C GLU A 57 7.29 -0.69 13.03
N LYS A 58 7.02 -1.80 13.73
CA LYS A 58 7.61 -3.10 13.41
C LYS A 58 7.26 -3.54 11.98
N THR A 59 5.98 -3.45 11.59
CA THR A 59 5.52 -3.83 10.26
C THR A 59 6.19 -3.01 9.19
N LYS A 60 6.21 -1.67 9.30
CA LYS A 60 6.88 -0.79 8.34
C LYS A 60 8.36 -1.13 8.19
N LYS A 61 9.07 -1.37 9.30
CA LYS A 61 10.48 -1.75 9.29
C LYS A 61 10.74 -3.11 8.64
N ASN A 62 9.77 -4.03 8.71
CA ASN A 62 9.85 -5.36 8.12
C ASN A 62 9.53 -5.38 6.61
N LEU A 63 9.05 -4.28 6.04
CA LEU A 63 8.79 -4.19 4.60
C LEU A 63 10.11 -4.06 3.83
N ILE A 64 10.33 -4.96 2.89
CA ILE A 64 11.42 -4.90 1.92
C ILE A 64 10.88 -4.40 0.58
N PHE A 65 11.65 -3.54 -0.07
CA PHE A 65 11.38 -3.10 -1.42
C PHE A 65 11.69 -4.22 -2.41
N VAL A 66 10.73 -4.52 -3.28
CA VAL A 66 10.88 -5.46 -4.38
C VAL A 66 10.76 -4.67 -5.67
N LYS A 67 11.84 -4.65 -6.46
CA LYS A 67 11.84 -3.98 -7.75
C LYS A 67 10.92 -4.72 -8.71
N GLY A 68 10.01 -3.98 -9.32
CA GLY A 68 9.13 -4.44 -10.38
C GLY A 68 9.91 -4.82 -11.64
N GLY A 69 9.22 -5.43 -12.58
CA GLY A 69 9.83 -5.96 -13.80
C GLY A 69 9.00 -7.08 -14.40
N ASN A 70 9.65 -7.87 -15.24
CA ASN A 70 9.04 -9.00 -15.91
C ASN A 70 9.49 -10.32 -15.26
N PHE A 71 8.51 -11.17 -14.94
CA PHE A 71 8.75 -12.45 -14.27
C PHE A 71 7.99 -13.56 -15.00
N MET A 72 8.46 -14.80 -14.87
CA MET A 72 7.70 -15.97 -15.30
C MET A 72 6.91 -16.48 -14.08
N MET A 73 5.58 -16.52 -14.22
CA MET A 73 4.66 -17.00 -13.18
C MET A 73 4.04 -18.32 -13.63
N GLY A 74 4.02 -19.30 -12.73
CA GLY A 74 3.50 -20.64 -12.98
C GLY A 74 4.55 -21.72 -12.78
N ASP A 75 4.20 -22.95 -13.15
CA ASP A 75 5.07 -24.10 -13.07
C ASP A 75 6.17 -24.06 -14.13
N PHE A 76 7.41 -23.85 -13.68
CA PHE A 76 8.60 -23.81 -14.52
C PHE A 76 9.34 -25.15 -14.59
N GLY A 77 8.78 -26.21 -13.98
CA GLY A 77 9.32 -27.57 -14.02
C GLY A 77 9.69 -28.01 -15.45
N PRO A 78 8.77 -27.96 -16.44
CA PRO A 78 9.06 -28.42 -17.80
C PRO A 78 10.22 -27.69 -18.51
N GLU A 79 10.56 -26.46 -18.09
CA GLU A 79 11.67 -25.69 -18.64
C GLU A 79 12.99 -25.88 -17.89
N HIS A 80 12.94 -26.22 -16.59
CA HIS A 80 14.09 -26.23 -15.69
C HIS A 80 14.53 -27.64 -15.25
N SER A 81 13.61 -28.59 -15.11
CA SER A 81 13.93 -29.95 -14.66
C SER A 81 14.57 -30.78 -15.78
N VAL A 82 15.47 -31.69 -15.42
CA VAL A 82 16.17 -32.56 -16.38
C VAL A 82 15.21 -33.53 -17.07
N ASP A 83 14.20 -34.00 -16.34
CA ASP A 83 13.16 -34.93 -16.80
C ASP A 83 11.93 -34.23 -17.40
N LYS A 84 11.91 -32.88 -17.40
CA LYS A 84 10.81 -32.03 -17.89
C LYS A 84 9.48 -32.28 -17.18
N LEU A 85 9.53 -32.80 -15.95
CA LEU A 85 8.34 -32.99 -15.14
C LEU A 85 7.90 -31.69 -14.45
N PRO A 86 6.58 -31.53 -14.22
CA PRO A 86 6.04 -30.39 -13.49
C PRO A 86 6.49 -30.39 -12.03
N TYR A 87 6.76 -29.21 -11.47
CA TYR A 87 7.01 -29.07 -10.02
C TYR A 87 5.71 -28.93 -9.22
N ALA A 88 4.65 -28.46 -9.86
CA ALA A 88 3.36 -28.25 -9.23
C ALA A 88 2.21 -28.75 -10.13
N GLY A 89 1.12 -29.21 -9.50
CA GLY A 89 -0.12 -29.57 -10.20
C GLY A 89 -1.15 -28.44 -10.15
N GLY A 90 -2.37 -28.75 -10.62
CA GLY A 90 -3.53 -27.86 -10.54
C GLY A 90 -3.38 -26.61 -11.42
N ASP A 91 -3.79 -25.46 -10.88
CA ASP A 91 -3.90 -24.20 -11.64
C ASP A 91 -2.57 -23.42 -11.74
N SER A 92 -1.44 -24.09 -11.50
CA SER A 92 -0.10 -23.51 -11.61
C SER A 92 0.38 -23.39 -13.06
N SER A 93 -0.33 -24.00 -14.01
CA SER A 93 -0.02 -23.97 -15.43
C SER A 93 -1.04 -23.12 -16.22
N PRO A 94 -0.64 -22.50 -17.34
CA PRO A 94 0.69 -22.55 -17.95
C PRO A 94 1.67 -21.54 -17.32
N LEU A 95 2.96 -21.80 -17.50
CA LEU A 95 4.00 -20.79 -17.28
C LEU A 95 3.77 -19.60 -18.22
N HIS A 96 3.71 -18.39 -17.69
CA HIS A 96 3.47 -17.18 -18.49
C HIS A 96 4.21 -15.97 -17.93
N LYS A 97 4.50 -15.01 -18.81
CA LYS A 97 5.17 -13.77 -18.44
C LYS A 97 4.18 -12.80 -17.77
N VAL A 98 4.54 -12.28 -16.61
CA VAL A 98 3.82 -11.22 -15.90
C VAL A 98 4.69 -9.99 -15.75
N THR A 99 4.07 -8.82 -15.69
CA THR A 99 4.74 -7.54 -15.40
C THR A 99 4.19 -7.01 -14.09
N LEU A 100 5.08 -6.74 -13.13
CA LEU A 100 4.72 -6.18 -11.83
C LEU A 100 5.37 -4.80 -11.67
N ASP A 101 4.63 -3.87 -11.07
CA ASP A 101 5.19 -2.60 -10.60
C ASP A 101 6.07 -2.80 -9.36
N ASP A 102 6.80 -1.76 -8.97
CA ASP A 102 7.55 -1.76 -7.72
C ASP A 102 6.60 -1.88 -6.52
N PHE A 103 6.92 -2.77 -5.58
CA PHE A 103 6.09 -3.01 -4.40
C PHE A 103 6.94 -3.25 -3.15
N HIS A 104 6.28 -3.34 -2.01
CA HIS A 104 6.90 -3.76 -0.76
C HIS A 104 6.28 -5.06 -0.28
N LEU A 105 7.11 -5.96 0.23
CA LEU A 105 6.69 -7.23 0.80
C LEU A 105 7.26 -7.37 2.21
N SER A 106 6.52 -7.98 3.12
CA SER A 106 7.08 -8.33 4.43
C SER A 106 8.23 -9.32 4.27
N ALA A 107 9.40 -9.02 4.84
CA ALA A 107 10.56 -9.91 4.82
C ALA A 107 10.31 -11.23 5.54
N THR A 108 9.38 -11.23 6.49
CA THR A 108 9.00 -12.38 7.32
C THR A 108 7.49 -12.50 7.44
N LYS A 109 7.00 -13.71 7.69
CA LYS A 109 5.57 -13.98 7.93
C LYS A 109 5.09 -13.24 9.17
N ALA A 110 3.85 -12.74 9.15
CA ALA A 110 3.19 -12.21 10.33
C ALA A 110 3.19 -13.25 11.47
N THR A 111 3.51 -12.81 12.69
CA THR A 111 3.58 -13.70 13.86
C THR A 111 2.23 -13.80 14.55
N TYR A 112 2.02 -14.86 15.34
CA TYR A 112 0.80 -14.96 16.16
C TYR A 112 0.68 -13.80 17.16
N ALA A 113 1.79 -13.33 17.73
CA ALA A 113 1.77 -12.18 18.64
C ALA A 113 1.31 -10.89 17.93
N ASP A 114 1.71 -10.68 16.66
CA ASP A 114 1.23 -9.54 15.86
C ASP A 114 -0.27 -9.67 15.56
N PHE A 115 -0.74 -10.90 15.29
CA PHE A 115 -2.15 -11.21 15.08
C PHE A 115 -3.00 -11.03 16.34
N ASP A 116 -2.46 -11.37 17.51
CA ASP A 116 -3.09 -11.12 18.80
C ASP A 116 -3.31 -9.63 19.02
N VAL A 117 -2.29 -8.80 18.81
CA VAL A 117 -2.43 -7.33 18.90
C VAL A 117 -3.47 -6.84 17.89
N TYR A 118 -3.42 -7.31 16.64
CA TYR A 118 -4.39 -6.93 15.60
C TYR A 118 -5.83 -7.25 16.00
N THR A 119 -6.11 -8.48 16.43
CA THR A 119 -7.46 -8.91 16.85
C THR A 119 -7.90 -8.17 18.11
N ASP A 120 -6.99 -7.95 19.06
CA ASP A 120 -7.27 -7.22 20.29
C ASP A 120 -7.60 -5.74 20.05
N VAL A 121 -6.98 -5.07 19.06
CA VAL A 121 -7.25 -3.65 18.76
C VAL A 121 -8.41 -3.45 17.80
N THR A 122 -8.73 -4.43 16.96
CA THR A 122 -9.85 -4.37 15.99
C THR A 122 -11.12 -5.06 16.49
N GLY A 123 -11.05 -5.83 17.58
CA GLY A 123 -12.18 -6.59 18.11
C GLY A 123 -12.56 -7.81 17.27
N GLN A 124 -11.65 -8.29 16.41
CA GLN A 124 -11.86 -9.50 15.61
C GLN A 124 -11.74 -10.75 16.47
N LYS A 125 -12.43 -11.82 16.08
CA LYS A 125 -12.29 -13.13 16.75
C LYS A 125 -10.92 -13.72 16.42
N LYS A 126 -10.32 -14.37 17.42
CA LYS A 126 -9.09 -15.15 17.28
C LYS A 126 -9.38 -16.54 16.72
#